data_AF-A0A251LLJ6-F1
#
_entry.id   AF-A0A251LLJ6-F1
#
_cell.length_a   1.000
_cell.length_b   1.000
_cell.length_c   1.000
_cell.angle_alpha   90.00
_cell.angle_beta   90.00
_cell.angle_gamma   90.00
#
_symmetry.space_group_name_H-M   'P 1'
#
loop_
_entity.id
_entity.type
_entity.pdbx_description
1 polymer ?
#
loop_
_entity_poly.entity_id
_entity_poly.type
_entity_poly.pdbx_seq_one_letter_code
_entity_poly.pdbx_strand_id
1 'polypeptide(L)'
;MFISKSSSVLGASLKNKLVPCIEILKKHLLNQKNNKHVVKVLTRCAWVVTKKNPESRLLSGIAYWESCGIVGSQLSMLLVRQPRLLCCPESVLRDLVSRTLNMGFSANSGMLIHGLCAVYSLSDKTIERKYGIFRSFGFSEYQYREIFRKAPYSLLMSDEQLKFRINFFLNTAKLEKETLICNPAILMQSMEERVIPRFKVFEILKSKKLFKKEPSFVRLLFLTEEVFVQRFISSFSDKAEELLLAYKGHTLDSSSKKEKS
;
A
#
# COMPACT_ATOMS: atom_id res chain seq x y z
N MET A 1 -1.47 -5.29 -22.03
CA MET A 1 -1.69 -6.58 -22.72
C MET A 1 -1.89 -7.69 -21.68
N PHE A 2 -3.13 -8.14 -21.46
CA PHE A 2 -3.52 -9.15 -20.44
C PHE A 2 -2.98 -10.55 -20.76
N ILE A 3 -2.90 -10.87 -22.05
CA ILE A 3 -2.62 -12.21 -22.57
C ILE A 3 -1.15 -12.63 -22.34
N SER A 4 -0.20 -11.68 -22.41
CA SER A 4 1.24 -11.96 -22.24
C SER A 4 1.63 -12.33 -20.79
N LYS A 5 0.89 -11.86 -19.77
CA LYS A 5 1.19 -12.14 -18.35
C LYS A 5 0.42 -13.34 -17.78
N SER A 6 -0.45 -13.97 -18.55
CA SER A 6 -1.39 -14.98 -18.04
C SER A 6 -1.62 -16.10 -19.06
N SER A 7 -0.54 -16.64 -19.63
CA SER A 7 -0.56 -17.75 -20.61
C SER A 7 -1.33 -18.98 -20.13
N SER A 8 -1.33 -19.25 -18.83
CA SER A 8 -2.11 -20.36 -18.23
C SER A 8 -3.63 -20.22 -18.38
N VAL A 9 -4.16 -19.01 -18.58
CA VAL A 9 -5.60 -18.77 -18.81
C VAL A 9 -6.01 -19.27 -20.20
N LEU A 10 -5.12 -19.20 -21.19
CA LEU A 10 -5.39 -19.66 -22.55
C LEU A 10 -5.54 -21.19 -22.62
N GLY A 11 -4.89 -21.92 -21.70
CA GLY A 11 -5.01 -23.38 -21.60
C GLY A 11 -6.22 -23.85 -20.79
N ALA A 12 -7.01 -22.96 -20.19
CA ALA A 12 -8.17 -23.32 -19.39
C ALA A 12 -9.45 -23.34 -20.23
N SER A 13 -10.31 -24.34 -19.99
CA SER A 13 -11.63 -24.42 -20.66
C SER A 13 -12.45 -23.17 -20.39
N LEU A 14 -12.81 -22.46 -21.47
CA LEU A 14 -13.61 -21.25 -21.40
C LEU A 14 -14.96 -21.51 -20.73
N LYS A 15 -15.72 -22.47 -21.26
CA LYS A 15 -17.08 -22.80 -20.81
C LYS A 15 -17.10 -23.45 -19.43
N ASN A 16 -16.16 -24.35 -19.15
CA ASN A 16 -16.23 -25.21 -17.95
C ASN A 16 -15.41 -24.67 -16.76
N LYS A 17 -14.54 -23.69 -16.96
CA LYS A 17 -13.69 -23.13 -15.89
C LYS A 17 -13.74 -21.61 -15.82
N LEU A 18 -13.46 -20.93 -16.93
CA LEU A 18 -13.29 -19.48 -16.92
C LEU A 18 -14.62 -18.75 -16.67
N VAL A 19 -15.67 -19.09 -17.42
CA VAL A 19 -16.99 -18.43 -17.30
C VAL A 19 -17.58 -18.59 -15.89
N PRO A 20 -17.68 -19.80 -15.30
CA PRO A 20 -18.24 -19.96 -13.95
C PRO A 20 -17.48 -19.16 -12.88
N CYS A 21 -16.14 -19.18 -12.94
CA CYS A 21 -15.33 -18.44 -11.99
C CYS A 21 -15.49 -16.92 -12.12
N ILE A 22 -15.59 -16.41 -13.35
CA ILE A 22 -15.83 -14.99 -13.60
C ILE A 22 -17.19 -14.57 -13.03
N GLU A 23 -18.23 -15.38 -13.20
CA GLU A 23 -19.55 -15.07 -12.65
C GLU A 23 -19.57 -15.08 -11.12
N ILE A 24 -18.88 -16.03 -10.47
CA ILE A 24 -18.68 -16.02 -9.02
C ILE A 24 -17.97 -14.74 -8.58
N LEU A 25 -16.89 -14.35 -9.26
CA LEU A 25 -16.14 -13.13 -8.93
C LEU A 25 -17.01 -11.89 -9.11
N LYS A 26 -17.78 -11.79 -10.20
CA LYS A 26 -18.69 -10.65 -10.42
C LYS A 26 -19.73 -10.52 -9.31
N LYS A 27 -20.29 -11.64 -8.83
CA LYS A 27 -21.27 -11.65 -7.74
C LYS A 27 -20.74 -11.01 -6.44
N HIS A 28 -19.45 -11.19 -6.13
CA HIS A 28 -18.85 -10.76 -4.85
C HIS A 28 -17.95 -9.51 -4.97
N LEU A 29 -17.67 -9.05 -6.18
CA LEU A 29 -16.94 -7.81 -6.43
C LEU A 29 -17.90 -6.62 -6.52
N LEU A 30 -17.67 -5.61 -5.68
CA LEU A 30 -18.39 -4.35 -5.79
C LEU A 30 -17.99 -3.60 -7.06
N ASN A 31 -18.95 -2.89 -7.64
CA ASN A 31 -18.81 -2.04 -8.83
C ASN A 31 -18.58 -2.83 -10.15
N GLN A 32 -19.58 -3.65 -10.50
CA GLN A 32 -19.59 -4.56 -11.66
C GLN A 32 -19.54 -3.83 -13.03
N LYS A 33 -19.88 -2.53 -13.08
CA LYS A 33 -20.15 -1.81 -14.34
C LYS A 33 -19.00 -1.85 -15.36
N ASN A 34 -17.73 -1.98 -14.93
CA ASN A 34 -16.58 -1.89 -15.85
C ASN A 34 -15.64 -3.12 -15.85
N ASN A 35 -16.00 -4.27 -15.24
CA ASN A 35 -15.17 -5.49 -15.13
C ASN A 35 -13.70 -5.30 -14.65
N LYS A 36 -13.30 -4.09 -14.24
CA LYS A 36 -11.92 -3.71 -13.90
C LYS A 36 -11.38 -4.52 -12.73
N HIS A 37 -12.22 -4.80 -11.74
CA HIS A 37 -11.86 -5.61 -10.59
C HIS A 37 -11.65 -7.08 -10.96
N VAL A 38 -12.49 -7.63 -11.85
CA VAL A 38 -12.32 -9.00 -12.36
C VAL A 38 -11.00 -9.12 -13.11
N VAL A 39 -10.73 -8.20 -14.04
CA VAL A 39 -9.45 -8.17 -14.79
C VAL A 39 -8.27 -8.05 -13.82
N LYS A 40 -8.38 -7.21 -12.78
CA LYS A 40 -7.33 -7.05 -11.77
C LYS A 40 -7.08 -8.32 -10.94
N VAL A 41 -8.14 -9.05 -10.58
CA VAL A 41 -8.04 -10.35 -9.88
C VAL A 41 -7.32 -11.36 -10.79
N LEU A 42 -7.78 -11.50 -12.03
CA LEU A 42 -7.23 -12.46 -12.99
C LEU A 42 -5.77 -12.16 -13.36
N THR A 43 -5.41 -10.89 -13.57
CA THR A 43 -4.01 -10.49 -13.83
C THR A 43 -3.08 -10.77 -12.65
N ARG A 44 -3.57 -10.64 -11.41
CA ARG A 44 -2.76 -10.89 -10.20
C ARG A 44 -2.66 -12.37 -9.87
N CYS A 45 -3.70 -13.14 -10.17
CA CYS A 45 -3.73 -14.56 -9.87
C CYS A 45 -4.58 -15.33 -10.87
N ALA A 46 -4.02 -15.57 -12.06
CA ALA A 46 -4.62 -16.44 -13.08
C ALA A 46 -4.96 -17.83 -12.51
N TRP A 47 -4.18 -18.32 -11.53
CA TRP A 47 -4.41 -19.61 -10.87
C TRP A 47 -5.75 -19.76 -10.17
N VAL A 48 -6.39 -18.64 -9.81
CA VAL A 48 -7.74 -18.65 -9.23
C VAL A 48 -8.74 -19.32 -10.17
N VAL A 49 -8.51 -19.25 -11.49
CA VAL A 49 -9.42 -19.81 -12.50
C VAL A 49 -8.82 -20.98 -13.31
N THR A 50 -7.52 -21.27 -13.14
CA THR A 50 -6.83 -22.31 -13.92
C THR A 50 -6.51 -23.59 -13.13
N LYS A 51 -6.55 -23.55 -11.79
CA LYS A 51 -6.33 -24.75 -10.95
C LYS A 51 -7.44 -25.80 -11.08
N LYS A 52 -7.20 -27.00 -10.57
CA LYS A 52 -8.22 -28.07 -10.48
C LYS A 52 -9.36 -27.62 -9.56
N ASN A 53 -10.58 -27.77 -10.04
CA ASN A 53 -11.84 -27.37 -9.39
C ASN A 53 -11.82 -25.91 -8.88
N PRO A 54 -11.58 -24.94 -9.78
CA PRO A 54 -11.36 -23.54 -9.38
C PRO A 54 -12.63 -22.93 -8.77
N GLU A 55 -13.80 -23.32 -9.27
CA GLU A 55 -15.12 -22.91 -8.78
C GLU A 55 -15.33 -23.30 -7.31
N SER A 56 -15.17 -24.59 -6.99
CA SER A 56 -15.32 -25.12 -5.63
C SER A 56 -14.35 -24.46 -4.66
N ARG A 57 -13.10 -24.22 -5.09
CA ARG A 57 -12.10 -23.50 -4.28
C ARG A 57 -12.52 -22.06 -3.99
N LEU A 58 -12.95 -21.33 -5.02
CA LEU A 58 -13.45 -19.97 -4.87
C LEU A 58 -14.62 -19.89 -3.89
N LEU A 59 -15.62 -20.76 -4.06
CA LEU A 59 -16.80 -20.79 -3.19
C LEU A 59 -16.43 -21.15 -1.76
N SER A 60 -15.56 -22.15 -1.54
CA SER A 60 -15.07 -22.52 -0.21
C SER A 60 -14.30 -21.39 0.47
N GLY A 61 -13.41 -20.71 -0.27
CA GLY A 61 -12.68 -19.56 0.25
C GLY A 61 -13.61 -18.40 0.61
N ILE A 62 -14.58 -18.10 -0.25
CA ILE A 62 -15.60 -17.06 0.01
C ILE A 62 -16.41 -17.42 1.26
N ALA A 63 -16.96 -18.63 1.33
CA ALA A 63 -17.77 -19.09 2.46
C ALA A 63 -16.99 -19.03 3.79
N TYR A 64 -15.69 -19.37 3.77
CA TYR A 64 -14.84 -19.20 4.94
C TYR A 64 -14.76 -17.73 5.38
N TRP A 65 -14.45 -16.81 4.46
CA TRP A 65 -14.34 -15.38 4.80
C TRP A 65 -15.68 -14.81 5.29
N GLU A 66 -16.79 -15.23 4.70
CA GLU A 66 -18.14 -14.88 5.15
C GLU A 66 -18.41 -15.42 6.56
N SER A 67 -17.98 -16.64 6.89
CA SER A 67 -18.08 -17.20 8.25
C SER A 67 -17.26 -16.42 9.29
N CYS A 68 -16.20 -15.74 8.86
CA CYS A 68 -15.41 -14.83 9.69
C CYS A 68 -16.01 -13.41 9.76
N GLY A 69 -17.20 -13.17 9.18
CA GLY A 69 -17.85 -11.87 9.11
C GLY A 69 -17.27 -10.93 8.05
N ILE A 70 -16.34 -11.39 7.20
CA ILE A 70 -15.76 -10.61 6.11
C ILE A 70 -16.66 -10.74 4.88
N VAL A 71 -17.56 -9.76 4.73
CA VAL A 71 -18.60 -9.73 3.68
C VAL A 71 -18.57 -8.43 2.87
N GLY A 72 -19.37 -8.35 1.82
CA GLY A 72 -19.62 -7.10 1.07
C GLY A 72 -18.35 -6.37 0.60
N SER A 73 -18.17 -5.13 1.07
CA SER A 73 -17.03 -4.29 0.68
C SER A 73 -15.68 -4.79 1.18
N GLN A 74 -15.64 -5.41 2.36
CA GLN A 74 -14.42 -5.99 2.91
C GLN A 74 -14.00 -7.23 2.11
N LEU A 75 -14.95 -8.11 1.81
CA LEU A 75 -14.71 -9.26 0.93
C LEU A 75 -14.25 -8.78 -0.45
N SER A 76 -14.97 -7.86 -1.08
CA SER A 76 -14.58 -7.29 -2.37
C SER A 76 -13.17 -6.69 -2.35
N MET A 77 -12.77 -6.02 -1.26
CA MET A 77 -11.42 -5.48 -1.12
C MET A 77 -10.39 -6.61 -1.03
N LEU A 78 -10.65 -7.65 -0.25
CA LEU A 78 -9.79 -8.83 -0.12
C LEU A 78 -9.59 -9.52 -1.47
N LEU A 79 -10.67 -9.74 -2.23
CA LEU A 79 -10.65 -10.32 -3.58
C LEU A 79 -9.71 -9.55 -4.51
N VAL A 80 -9.79 -8.21 -4.51
CA VAL A 80 -9.00 -7.37 -5.41
C VAL A 80 -7.54 -7.23 -4.95
N ARG A 81 -7.32 -7.15 -3.63
CA ARG A 81 -5.99 -6.91 -3.06
C ARG A 81 -5.16 -8.19 -3.04
N GLN A 82 -5.74 -9.29 -2.58
CA GLN A 82 -5.04 -10.55 -2.37
C GLN A 82 -5.88 -11.76 -2.81
N PRO A 83 -6.13 -11.94 -4.13
CA PRO A 83 -7.00 -12.99 -4.66
C PRO A 83 -6.54 -14.42 -4.34
N ARG A 84 -5.26 -14.61 -3.99
CA ARG A 84 -4.72 -15.91 -3.56
C ARG A 84 -5.39 -16.45 -2.30
N LEU A 85 -5.91 -15.56 -1.44
CA LEU A 85 -6.60 -15.92 -0.20
C LEU A 85 -7.92 -16.67 -0.42
N LEU A 86 -8.42 -16.73 -1.66
CA LEU A 86 -9.62 -17.50 -2.00
C LEU A 86 -9.32 -18.96 -2.28
N CYS A 87 -8.06 -19.29 -2.55
CA CYS A 87 -7.65 -20.62 -3.00
C CYS A 87 -6.79 -21.34 -1.96
N CYS A 88 -6.54 -20.71 -0.82
CA CYS A 88 -5.82 -21.29 0.30
C CYS A 88 -6.68 -22.35 1.01
N PRO A 89 -6.06 -23.43 1.53
CA PRO A 89 -6.74 -24.33 2.44
C PRO A 89 -7.24 -23.59 3.68
N GLU A 90 -8.36 -24.03 4.24
CA GLU A 90 -8.97 -23.41 5.42
C GLU A 90 -8.01 -23.33 6.62
N SER A 91 -7.18 -24.36 6.83
CA SER A 91 -6.15 -24.35 7.90
C SER A 91 -5.17 -23.19 7.77
N VAL A 92 -4.76 -22.84 6.55
CA VAL A 92 -3.88 -21.69 6.26
C VAL A 92 -4.61 -20.37 6.53
N LEU A 93 -5.91 -20.32 6.22
CA LEU A 93 -6.70 -19.11 6.47
C LEU A 93 -6.94 -18.90 7.97
N ARG A 94 -7.17 -19.97 8.73
CA ARG A 94 -7.31 -19.94 10.19
C ARG A 94 -6.02 -19.47 10.86
N ASP A 95 -4.88 -20.03 10.45
CA ASP A 95 -3.57 -19.58 10.91
C ASP A 95 -3.34 -18.09 10.60
N LEU A 96 -3.62 -17.66 9.36
CA LEU A 96 -3.47 -16.26 8.96
C LEU A 96 -4.32 -15.30 9.81
N VAL A 97 -5.59 -15.65 10.05
CA VAL A 97 -6.47 -14.85 10.91
C VAL A 97 -5.89 -14.78 12.32
N SER A 98 -5.50 -15.92 12.91
CA SER A 98 -4.89 -15.99 14.24
C SER A 98 -3.62 -15.12 14.33
N ARG A 99 -2.67 -15.28 13.41
CA ARG A 99 -1.44 -14.48 13.35
C ARG A 99 -1.75 -12.98 13.23
N THR A 100 -2.73 -12.61 12.42
CA THR A 100 -3.13 -11.20 12.24
C THR A 100 -3.73 -10.62 13.52
N LEU A 101 -4.60 -11.36 14.22
CA LEU A 101 -5.16 -10.93 15.50
C LEU A 101 -4.10 -10.85 16.61
N ASN A 102 -3.17 -11.81 16.67
CA ASN A 102 -2.05 -11.81 17.62
C ASN A 102 -1.07 -10.64 17.39
N MET A 103 -1.04 -10.07 16.18
CA MET A 103 -0.31 -8.83 15.89
C MET A 103 -1.07 -7.56 16.33
N GLY A 104 -2.25 -7.72 16.94
CA GLY A 104 -3.06 -6.69 17.57
C GLY A 104 -4.06 -6.01 16.63
N PHE A 105 -4.30 -6.55 15.44
CA PHE A 105 -5.38 -6.06 14.59
C PHE A 105 -6.74 -6.42 15.21
N SER A 106 -7.65 -5.45 15.27
CA SER A 106 -9.01 -5.70 15.76
C SER A 106 -9.89 -6.28 14.65
N ALA A 107 -10.68 -7.29 15.00
CA ALA A 107 -11.66 -7.90 14.09
C ALA A 107 -12.70 -6.88 13.57
N ASN A 108 -12.99 -5.84 14.35
CA ASN A 108 -13.98 -4.80 14.03
C ASN A 108 -13.37 -3.58 13.32
N SER A 109 -12.09 -3.63 12.96
CA SER A 109 -11.39 -2.52 12.29
C SER A 109 -11.34 -2.71 10.78
N GLY A 110 -11.55 -1.62 10.04
CA GLY A 110 -11.27 -1.58 8.60
C GLY A 110 -9.81 -1.91 8.23
N MET A 111 -8.88 -1.82 9.19
CA MET A 111 -7.49 -2.23 9.01
C MET A 111 -7.28 -3.74 8.97
N LEU A 112 -8.24 -4.56 9.42
CA LEU A 112 -8.10 -6.02 9.43
C LEU A 112 -7.78 -6.58 8.05
N ILE A 113 -8.51 -6.14 7.01
CA ILE A 113 -8.29 -6.60 5.63
C ILE A 113 -6.90 -6.23 5.12
N HIS A 114 -6.42 -5.05 5.48
CA HIS A 114 -5.07 -4.60 5.14
C HIS A 114 -4.00 -5.41 5.89
N GLY A 115 -4.24 -5.70 7.18
CA GLY A 115 -3.43 -6.59 8.00
C GLY A 115 -3.34 -7.99 7.39
N LEU A 116 -4.47 -8.65 7.11
CA LEU A 116 -4.53 -9.97 6.49
C LEU A 116 -3.73 -10.02 5.18
N CYS A 117 -3.89 -9.02 4.30
CA CYS A 117 -3.15 -8.94 3.04
C CYS A 117 -1.63 -8.83 3.26
N ALA A 118 -1.20 -8.03 4.24
CA ALA A 118 0.21 -7.84 4.54
C ALA A 118 0.82 -9.06 5.22
N VAL A 119 0.19 -9.58 6.28
CA VAL A 119 0.64 -10.74 7.05
C VAL A 119 0.73 -11.99 6.17
N TYR A 120 -0.22 -12.18 5.23
CA TYR A 120 -0.14 -13.29 4.27
C TYR A 120 1.14 -13.24 3.42
N SER A 121 1.67 -12.04 3.16
CA SER A 121 2.87 -11.84 2.34
C SER A 121 4.15 -11.86 3.17
N LEU A 122 4.07 -12.01 4.49
CA LEU A 122 5.19 -11.88 5.42
C LEU A 122 5.40 -13.17 6.20
N SER A 123 6.64 -13.67 6.18
CA SER A 123 7.08 -14.71 7.11
C SER A 123 7.39 -14.12 8.48
N ASP A 124 7.34 -14.92 9.55
CA ASP A 124 7.69 -14.44 10.89
C ASP A 124 9.15 -13.96 10.96
N LYS A 125 10.06 -14.62 10.24
CA LYS A 125 11.45 -14.16 10.08
C LYS A 125 11.53 -12.78 9.43
N THR A 126 10.69 -12.51 8.43
CA THR A 126 10.62 -11.18 7.80
C THR A 126 10.11 -10.14 8.79
N ILE A 127 9.08 -10.45 9.56
CA ILE A 127 8.50 -9.53 10.55
C ILE A 127 9.53 -9.20 11.63
N GLU A 128 10.25 -10.20 12.15
CA GLU A 128 11.30 -9.99 13.14
C GLU A 128 12.45 -9.15 12.58
N ARG A 129 12.89 -9.46 11.34
CA ARG A 129 13.92 -8.68 10.67
C ARG A 129 13.48 -7.22 10.45
N LYS A 130 12.21 -6.98 10.11
CA LYS A 130 11.65 -5.62 9.97
C LYS A 130 11.58 -4.91 11.32
N TYR A 131 11.22 -5.60 12.39
CA TYR A 131 11.29 -5.05 13.73
C TYR A 131 12.72 -4.64 14.09
N GLY A 132 13.73 -5.46 13.77
CA GLY A 132 15.14 -5.13 13.98
C GLY A 132 15.57 -3.80 13.32
N ILE A 133 14.99 -3.47 12.16
CA ILE A 133 15.19 -2.16 11.52
C ILE A 133 14.58 -1.04 12.35
N PHE A 134 13.31 -1.15 12.76
CA PHE A 134 12.70 -0.14 13.63
C PHE A 134 13.46 0.02 14.95
N ARG A 135 13.90 -1.10 15.55
CA ARG A 135 14.69 -1.10 16.77
C ARG A 135 16.02 -0.35 16.59
N SER A 136 16.69 -0.46 15.45
CA SER A 136 17.93 0.30 15.19
C SER A 136 17.71 1.83 15.10
N PHE A 137 16.47 2.28 14.89
CA PHE A 137 16.07 3.69 14.97
C PHE A 137 15.46 4.05 16.34
N GLY A 138 15.58 3.17 17.34
CA GLY A 138 15.15 3.42 18.71
C GLY A 138 13.63 3.33 18.93
N PHE A 139 12.90 2.60 18.08
CA PHE A 139 11.51 2.24 18.35
C PHE A 139 11.43 1.02 19.27
N SER A 140 10.51 1.05 20.24
CA SER A 140 10.16 -0.13 21.02
C SER A 140 9.29 -1.10 20.21
N GLU A 141 9.17 -2.34 20.69
CA GLU A 141 8.27 -3.33 20.07
C GLU A 141 6.82 -2.84 20.03
N TYR A 142 6.37 -2.19 21.12
CA TYR A 142 5.04 -1.61 21.19
C TYR A 142 4.82 -0.55 20.11
N GLN A 143 5.78 0.38 19.94
CA GLN A 143 5.71 1.44 18.93
C GLN A 143 5.76 0.88 17.50
N TYR A 144 6.57 -0.15 17.27
CA TYR A 144 6.59 -0.88 16.01
C TYR A 144 5.23 -1.53 15.70
N ARG A 145 4.62 -2.22 16.67
CA ARG A 145 3.30 -2.85 16.50
C ARG A 145 2.20 -1.81 16.26
N GLU A 146 2.26 -0.65 16.92
CA GLU A 146 1.39 0.51 16.65
C GLU A 146 1.50 0.96 15.18
N ILE A 147 2.73 1.17 14.68
CA ILE A 147 2.98 1.54 13.28
C ILE A 147 2.45 0.49 12.33
N PHE A 148 2.73 -0.79 12.61
CA PHE A 148 2.31 -1.89 11.75
C PHE A 148 0.78 -2.00 11.66
N ARG A 149 0.05 -1.83 12.76
CA ARG A 149 -1.42 -1.86 12.76
C ARG A 149 -2.07 -0.73 11.97
N LYS A 150 -1.44 0.45 11.94
CA LYS A 150 -1.93 1.64 11.23
C LYS A 150 -1.47 1.68 9.76
N ALA A 151 -0.33 1.07 9.43
CA ALA A 151 0.23 1.06 8.07
C ALA A 151 0.86 -0.31 7.74
N PRO A 152 0.07 -1.40 7.64
CA PRO A 152 0.59 -2.76 7.48
C PRO A 152 1.47 -2.94 6.24
N TYR A 153 1.18 -2.23 5.16
CA TYR A 153 1.94 -2.31 3.92
C TYR A 153 3.34 -1.70 3.99
N SER A 154 3.68 -0.93 5.03
CA SER A 154 5.02 -0.38 5.21
C SER A 154 6.08 -1.49 5.35
N LEU A 155 5.68 -2.65 5.87
CA LEU A 155 6.57 -3.81 6.02
C LEU A 155 6.75 -4.60 4.72
N LEU A 156 5.97 -4.32 3.67
CA LEU A 156 6.13 -4.96 2.36
C LEU A 156 7.22 -4.31 1.50
N MET A 157 7.75 -3.16 1.91
CA MET A 157 8.86 -2.50 1.23
C MET A 157 10.15 -3.30 1.38
N SER A 158 11.17 -3.01 0.57
CA SER A 158 12.51 -3.56 0.83
C SER A 158 13.08 -3.03 2.15
N ASP A 159 14.14 -3.65 2.66
CA ASP A 159 14.79 -3.22 3.90
C ASP A 159 15.44 -1.85 3.73
N GLU A 160 16.07 -1.66 2.58
CA GLU A 160 16.75 -0.44 2.16
C GLU A 160 15.74 0.70 2.05
N GLN A 161 14.60 0.45 1.40
CA GLN A 161 13.53 1.45 1.28
C GLN A 161 12.97 1.85 2.64
N LEU A 162 12.72 0.87 3.53
CA LEU A 162 12.19 1.15 4.85
C LEU A 162 13.19 1.95 5.70
N LYS A 163 14.47 1.54 5.72
CA LYS A 163 15.56 2.25 6.40
C LYS A 163 15.69 3.68 5.88
N PHE A 164 15.74 3.86 4.56
CA PHE A 164 15.84 5.16 3.93
C PHE A 164 14.69 6.08 4.34
N ARG A 165 13.45 5.59 4.31
CA ARG A 165 12.26 6.37 4.68
C ARG A 165 12.27 6.78 6.15
N ILE A 166 12.55 5.84 7.06
CA ILE A 166 12.64 6.14 8.50
C ILE A 166 13.76 7.16 8.76
N ASN A 167 14.94 6.94 8.19
CA ASN A 167 16.08 7.86 8.32
C ASN A 167 15.75 9.26 7.78
N PHE A 168 15.11 9.34 6.61
CA PHE A 168 14.70 10.62 6.04
C PHE A 168 13.78 11.38 7.00
N PHE A 169 12.73 10.74 7.52
CA PHE A 169 11.78 11.44 8.39
C PHE A 169 12.40 11.85 9.74
N LEU A 170 13.19 10.97 10.38
CA LEU A 170 13.76 11.26 11.69
C LEU A 170 14.97 12.19 11.64
N ASN A 171 15.86 11.99 10.67
CA ASN A 171 17.16 12.67 10.66
C ASN A 171 17.22 13.83 9.66
N THR A 172 16.62 13.68 8.48
CA THR A 172 16.62 14.74 7.45
C THR A 172 15.50 15.75 7.70
N ALA A 173 14.26 15.28 7.83
CA ALA A 173 13.10 16.12 8.10
C ALA A 173 12.91 16.45 9.59
N LYS A 174 13.76 15.87 10.47
CA LYS A 174 13.79 16.12 11.91
C LYS A 174 12.43 15.97 12.60
N LEU A 175 11.62 15.00 12.14
CA LEU A 175 10.36 14.67 12.80
C LEU A 175 10.60 13.84 14.05
N GLU A 176 9.81 14.10 15.08
CA GLU A 176 9.78 13.28 16.28
C GLU A 176 9.28 11.86 15.98
N LYS A 177 9.73 10.86 16.75
CA LYS A 177 9.29 9.46 16.58
C LYS A 177 7.79 9.34 16.76
N GLU A 178 7.23 10.10 17.69
CA GLU A 178 5.80 10.20 18.01
C GLU A 178 5.00 10.61 16.77
N THR A 179 5.55 11.52 15.95
CA THR A 179 4.91 11.92 14.69
C THR A 179 4.82 10.74 13.72
N LEU A 180 5.85 9.90 13.64
CA LEU A 180 5.86 8.71 12.78
C LEU A 180 4.90 7.63 13.28
N ILE A 181 4.80 7.44 14.60
CA ILE A 181 3.90 6.48 15.25
C ILE A 181 2.42 6.88 15.06
N CYS A 182 2.14 8.18 15.12
CA CYS A 182 0.80 8.72 14.90
C CYS A 182 0.42 8.76 13.42
N ASN A 183 1.39 8.95 12.51
CA ASN A 183 1.15 9.14 11.08
C ASN A 183 1.95 8.19 10.18
N PRO A 184 1.94 6.86 10.41
CA PRO A 184 2.83 5.94 9.70
C PRO A 184 2.51 5.83 8.20
N ALA A 185 1.35 6.32 7.76
CA ALA A 185 1.00 6.45 6.35
C ALA A 185 1.97 7.36 5.56
N ILE A 186 2.75 8.23 6.21
CA ILE A 186 3.79 9.01 5.53
C ILE A 186 4.90 8.12 4.94
N LEU A 187 5.16 6.96 5.57
CA LEU A 187 6.10 5.97 5.04
C LEU A 187 5.65 5.40 3.71
N MET A 188 4.35 5.47 3.38
CA MET A 188 3.79 4.94 2.13
C MET A 188 3.74 5.97 0.99
N GLN A 189 4.06 7.24 1.24
CA GLN A 189 4.05 8.28 0.21
C GLN A 189 5.20 8.10 -0.79
N SER A 190 5.06 8.59 -2.01
CA SER A 190 6.17 8.56 -2.98
C SER A 190 7.32 9.44 -2.49
N MET A 191 8.53 8.90 -2.33
CA MET A 191 9.66 9.70 -1.88
C MET A 191 10.08 10.71 -2.94
N GLU A 192 10.24 10.25 -4.17
CA GLU A 192 10.75 11.02 -5.30
C GLU A 192 9.71 12.00 -5.85
N GLU A 193 8.45 11.58 -5.96
CA GLU A 193 7.40 12.39 -6.59
C GLU A 193 6.66 13.29 -5.59
N ARG A 194 6.85 13.10 -4.28
CA ARG A 194 6.03 13.79 -3.28
C ARG A 194 6.79 14.23 -2.04
N VAL A 195 7.42 13.31 -1.31
CA VAL A 195 8.03 13.66 -0.01
C VAL A 195 9.20 14.62 -0.19
N ILE A 196 10.18 14.28 -1.03
CA ILE A 196 11.39 15.08 -1.19
C ILE A 196 11.10 16.41 -1.91
N PRO A 197 10.32 16.47 -3.02
CA PRO A 197 9.94 17.74 -3.64
C PRO A 197 9.26 18.70 -2.67
N ARG A 198 8.28 18.20 -1.89
CA ARG A 198 7.54 19.03 -0.94
C ARG A 198 8.39 19.43 0.26
N PHE A 199 9.31 18.58 0.68
CA PHE A 199 10.29 18.90 1.73
C PHE A 199 11.21 20.04 1.30
N LYS A 200 11.75 19.99 0.08
CA LYS A 200 12.61 21.07 -0.45
C LYS A 200 11.89 22.41 -0.48
N VAL A 201 10.67 22.45 -1.01
CA VAL A 201 9.83 23.66 -1.01
C VAL A 201 9.60 24.14 0.43
N PHE A 202 9.25 23.23 1.34
CA PHE A 202 9.03 23.56 2.75
C PHE A 202 10.27 24.18 3.41
N GLU A 203 11.46 23.62 3.19
CA GLU A 203 12.72 24.14 3.74
C GLU A 203 13.10 25.51 3.15
N ILE A 204 12.87 25.74 1.85
CA ILE A 204 13.11 27.06 1.23
C ILE A 204 12.20 28.11 1.87
N LEU A 205 10.90 27.82 1.99
CA LEU A 205 9.95 28.73 2.63
C LEU A 205 10.28 28.98 4.10
N LYS A 206 10.72 27.94 4.82
CA LYS A 206 11.14 28.01 6.23
C LYS A 206 12.39 28.87 6.41
N SER A 207 13.43 28.64 5.61
CA SER A 207 14.69 29.39 5.69
C SER A 207 14.51 30.88 5.36
N LYS A 208 13.61 31.22 4.43
CA LYS A 208 13.23 32.60 4.10
C LYS A 208 12.19 33.21 5.06
N LYS A 209 11.76 32.47 6.10
CA LYS A 209 10.77 32.91 7.11
C LYS A 209 9.45 33.39 6.49
N LEU A 210 9.00 32.74 5.42
CA LEU A 210 7.80 33.15 4.67
C LEU A 210 6.48 32.62 5.26
N PHE A 211 6.55 31.77 6.29
CA PHE A 211 5.37 31.30 6.99
C PHE A 211 4.90 32.30 8.06
N LYS A 212 3.64 32.72 7.99
CA LYS A 212 2.98 33.43 9.11
C LYS A 212 2.86 32.53 10.35
N LYS A 213 2.56 31.25 10.11
CA LYS A 213 2.56 30.16 11.10
C LYS A 213 3.09 28.92 10.39
N GLU A 214 4.11 28.28 10.95
CA GLU A 214 4.72 27.10 10.34
C GLU A 214 3.68 25.96 10.24
N PRO A 215 3.39 25.45 9.04
CA PRO A 215 2.45 24.37 8.86
C PRO A 215 3.11 23.01 9.14
N SER A 216 2.30 22.03 9.55
CA SER A 216 2.78 20.66 9.75
C SER A 216 3.26 20.05 8.43
N PHE A 217 4.55 19.70 8.35
CA PHE A 217 5.13 19.03 7.18
C PHE A 217 4.37 17.74 6.82
N VAL A 218 3.93 16.96 7.82
CA VAL A 218 3.09 15.77 7.60
C VAL A 218 1.82 16.11 6.82
N ARG A 219 1.12 17.20 7.18
CA ARG A 219 -0.10 17.60 6.46
C ARG A 219 0.19 18.00 5.02
N LEU A 220 1.34 18.63 4.74
CA LEU A 220 1.74 19.00 3.38
C LEU A 220 1.84 17.77 2.47
N LEU A 221 2.26 16.62 2.99
CA LEU A 221 2.38 15.39 2.22
C LEU A 221 1.04 14.84 1.74
N PHE A 222 -0.06 15.14 2.41
CA PHE A 222 -1.40 14.65 2.07
C PHE A 222 -2.23 15.62 1.24
N LEU A 223 -1.74 16.83 0.96
CA LEU A 223 -2.43 17.75 0.06
C LEU A 223 -2.50 17.18 -1.37
N THR A 224 -3.55 17.53 -2.11
CA THR A 224 -3.57 17.28 -3.56
C THR A 224 -2.46 18.07 -4.24
N GLU A 225 -2.20 17.76 -5.50
CA GLU A 225 -1.17 18.45 -6.27
C GLU A 225 -1.51 19.93 -6.46
N GLU A 226 -2.76 20.18 -6.86
CA GLU A 226 -3.31 21.49 -7.14
C GLU A 226 -3.27 22.37 -5.89
N VAL A 227 -3.72 21.82 -4.76
CA VAL A 227 -3.75 22.56 -3.49
C VAL A 227 -2.33 22.84 -2.98
N PHE A 228 -1.39 21.90 -3.16
CA PHE A 228 0.00 22.12 -2.76
C PHE A 228 0.63 23.25 -3.59
N VAL A 229 0.53 23.17 -4.92
CA VAL A 229 1.10 24.18 -5.84
C VAL A 229 0.49 25.54 -5.57
N GLN A 230 -0.84 25.65 -5.47
CA GLN A 230 -1.50 26.93 -5.24
C GLN A 230 -1.04 27.59 -3.93
N ARG A 231 -0.99 26.82 -2.83
CA ARG A 231 -0.70 27.37 -1.49
C ARG A 231 0.78 27.57 -1.19
N PHE A 232 1.65 26.71 -1.70
CA PHE A 232 3.06 26.67 -1.33
C PHE A 232 4.00 27.12 -2.44
N ILE A 233 3.49 27.38 -3.64
CA ILE A 233 4.28 27.87 -4.77
C ILE A 233 3.64 29.15 -5.31
N SER A 234 2.43 29.10 -5.86
CA SER A 234 1.78 30.25 -6.52
C SER A 234 1.49 31.41 -5.57
N SER A 235 1.25 31.14 -4.28
CA SER A 235 1.01 32.18 -3.26
C SER A 235 2.26 33.01 -2.92
N PHE A 236 3.44 32.59 -3.36
CA PHE A 236 4.71 33.28 -3.19
C PHE A 236 5.23 33.74 -4.56
N SER A 237 4.50 34.66 -5.20
CA SER A 237 4.70 35.02 -6.61
C SER A 237 6.14 35.48 -6.93
N ASP A 238 6.79 36.17 -5.99
CA ASP A 238 8.17 36.66 -6.12
C ASP A 238 9.23 35.56 -6.02
N LYS A 239 8.87 34.36 -5.51
CA LYS A 239 9.73 33.18 -5.39
C LYS A 239 9.21 31.97 -6.16
N ALA A 240 8.14 32.14 -6.95
CA ALA A 240 7.45 31.03 -7.59
C ALA A 240 8.37 30.21 -8.50
N GLU A 241 9.28 30.86 -9.24
CA GLU A 241 10.25 30.17 -10.11
C GLU A 241 11.25 29.32 -9.31
N GLU A 242 11.86 29.87 -8.25
CA GLU A 242 12.77 29.16 -7.35
C GLU A 242 12.08 27.94 -6.71
N LEU A 243 10.84 28.13 -6.23
CA LEU A 243 10.05 27.06 -5.61
C LEU A 243 9.64 25.99 -6.62
N LEU A 244 9.29 26.37 -7.85
CA LEU A 244 9.00 25.43 -8.94
C LEU A 244 10.23 24.63 -9.34
N LEU A 245 11.40 25.26 -9.42
CA LEU A 245 12.67 24.58 -9.72
C LEU A 245 13.01 23.58 -8.63
N ALA A 246 12.86 23.94 -7.35
CA ALA A 246 13.07 23.01 -6.25
C ALA A 246 12.07 21.83 -6.26
N TYR A 247 10.83 22.12 -6.64
CA TYR A 247 9.75 21.13 -6.71
C TYR A 247 9.93 20.15 -7.88
N LYS A 248 10.32 20.65 -9.06
CA LYS A 248 10.50 19.85 -10.29
C LYS A 248 11.93 19.35 -10.49
N GLY A 249 12.90 19.83 -9.73
CA GLY A 249 14.32 19.51 -9.93
C GLY A 249 14.67 18.02 -9.85
N HIS A 250 13.78 17.18 -9.30
CA HIS A 250 13.94 15.73 -9.30
C HIS A 250 13.57 15.03 -10.61
N THR A 251 12.73 15.61 -11.46
CA THR A 251 12.31 15.00 -12.74
C THR A 251 13.34 15.19 -13.86
N LEU A 252 14.21 16.19 -13.74
CA LEU A 252 15.26 16.48 -14.73
C LEU A 252 16.42 15.46 -14.67
N ASP A 253 16.80 14.99 -13.47
CA ASP A 253 17.87 13.99 -13.29
C ASP A 253 17.44 12.55 -13.64
N SER A 254 16.14 12.25 -13.62
CA SER A 254 15.62 10.95 -14.05
C SER A 254 15.47 10.82 -15.56
N SER A 255 15.36 11.95 -16.27
CA SER A 255 15.19 11.99 -17.72
C SER A 255 16.53 11.82 -18.43
N SER A 256 17.61 12.39 -17.87
CA SER A 256 18.99 12.22 -18.36
C SER A 256 19.57 10.81 -18.18
N LYS A 257 18.95 9.97 -17.33
CA LYS A 257 19.29 8.54 -17.17
C LYS A 257 18.53 7.61 -18.12
N LYS A 258 17.43 8.06 -18.72
CA LYS A 258 16.67 7.26 -19.72
C LYS A 258 17.19 7.39 -21.14
N GLU A 259 18.00 8.40 -21.43
CA GLU A 259 18.62 8.60 -22.75
C GLU A 259 19.99 7.92 -22.90
N LYS A 260 20.47 7.20 -21.87
CA LYS A 260 21.76 6.50 -21.88
C LYS A 260 21.67 5.00 -21.57
N SER A 261 20.51 4.37 -21.76
CA SER A 261 20.32 2.92 -21.63
C SER A 261 19.55 2.34 -22.79
#